data_AF-X0UYW1-F1
#
_entry.id   AF-X0UYW1-F1
#
_cell.length_a   1.000
_cell.length_b   1.000
_cell.length_c   1.000
_cell.angle_alpha   90.00
_cell.angle_beta   90.00
_cell.angle_gamma   90.00
#
_symmetry.space_group_name_H-M   'P 1'
#
loop_
_entity.id
_entity.type
_entity.pdbx_description
1 polymer ?
#
loop_
_entity_poly.entity_id
_entity_poly.type
_entity_poly.pdbx_seq_one_letter_code
_entity_poly.pdbx_strand_id
1 'polypeptide(L)'
;PDEAAEAAHYLRFLARSSGRVRTGIGAARQDVNVSITGGTRVEIKGVAHIKRIPELTHVEAFRQKALLAIRAILQGRFGKSDKWSINHMDLDFGQLPVDYAPLCTASEAKQRLTAVNLPGFAGLLSHFTQPGKVFANEISDRLKVIACLEKPNMLHSEQRQPVLSDRLLASVRRHLGSEPQDAQILIWGASADIDTAVEAIEERCRLAFDGVPNETRKALRDGTTIFERVLPGPDRMYPDTDSAPIPIENEIIDKKRMQVPVSVRDRLTQLR
;
A
#
# COMPACT_ATOMS: atom_id res chain seq x y z
N PRO A 1 11.43 1.07 -16.49
CA PRO A 1 11.03 -0.13 -15.71
C PRO A 1 11.90 -1.36 -16.02
N ASP A 2 12.16 -1.62 -17.30
CA ASP A 2 12.94 -2.78 -17.74
C ASP A 2 14.38 -2.79 -17.24
N GLU A 3 15.04 -1.63 -17.16
CA GLU A 3 16.39 -1.50 -16.59
C GLU A 3 16.49 -2.08 -15.16
N ALA A 4 15.44 -1.96 -14.34
CA ALA A 4 15.43 -2.55 -13.00
C ALA A 4 15.42 -4.09 -13.05
N ALA A 5 14.74 -4.68 -14.04
CA ALA A 5 14.77 -6.12 -14.28
C ALA A 5 16.12 -6.57 -14.86
N GLU A 6 16.71 -5.78 -15.75
CA GLU A 6 18.05 -6.04 -16.30
C GLU A 6 19.11 -6.03 -15.20
N ALA A 7 19.10 -5.04 -14.32
CA ALA A 7 19.97 -4.98 -13.15
C ALA A 7 19.80 -6.21 -12.25
N ALA A 8 18.55 -6.61 -11.97
CA ALA A 8 18.27 -7.81 -11.20
C ALA A 8 18.77 -9.09 -11.89
N HIS A 9 18.64 -9.19 -13.22
CA HIS A 9 19.18 -10.30 -14.01
C HIS A 9 20.72 -10.33 -13.95
N TYR A 10 21.36 -9.17 -14.08
CA TYR A 10 22.81 -9.04 -13.94
C TYR A 10 23.29 -9.53 -12.56
N LEU A 11 22.67 -9.05 -11.48
CA LEU A 11 22.99 -9.47 -10.11
C LEU A 11 22.77 -10.98 -9.91
N ARG A 12 21.70 -11.53 -10.49
CA ARG A 12 21.44 -12.98 -10.46
C ARG A 12 22.58 -13.77 -11.11
N PHE A 13 23.06 -13.35 -12.28
CA PHE A 13 24.15 -14.04 -12.98
C PHE A 13 25.49 -13.84 -12.27
N LEU A 14 25.73 -12.64 -11.74
CA LEU A 14 26.93 -12.32 -10.95
C LEU A 14 27.02 -13.18 -9.70
N ALA A 15 25.93 -13.29 -8.93
CA ALA A 15 25.89 -14.15 -7.75
C ALA A 15 26.15 -15.63 -8.11
N ARG A 16 25.55 -16.11 -9.20
CA ARG A 16 25.72 -17.50 -9.68
C ARG A 16 27.10 -17.79 -10.22
N SER A 17 27.82 -16.80 -10.75
CA SER A 17 29.17 -17.00 -11.30
C SER A 17 30.17 -17.47 -10.23
N SER A 18 29.90 -17.17 -8.95
CA SER A 18 30.69 -17.64 -7.81
C SER A 18 30.64 -19.16 -7.59
N GLY A 19 29.60 -19.85 -8.08
CA GLY A 19 29.34 -21.26 -7.78
C GLY A 19 29.04 -21.55 -6.30
N ARG A 20 28.88 -20.51 -5.46
CA ARG A 20 28.76 -20.61 -3.99
C ARG A 20 27.42 -20.12 -3.45
N VAL A 21 26.43 -19.98 -4.33
CA VAL A 21 25.08 -19.54 -3.96
C VAL A 21 24.08 -20.65 -4.18
N ARG A 22 23.07 -20.73 -3.30
CA ARG A 22 21.95 -21.64 -3.49
C ARG A 22 21.13 -21.22 -4.70
N THR A 23 20.56 -22.19 -5.40
CA THR A 23 19.64 -21.97 -6.51
C THR A 23 18.36 -22.77 -6.31
N GLY A 24 17.23 -22.27 -6.81
CA GLY A 24 15.93 -22.90 -6.66
C GLY A 24 14.91 -21.97 -6.02
N ILE A 25 13.73 -22.50 -5.72
CA ILE A 25 12.64 -21.76 -5.08
C ILE A 25 13.07 -21.34 -3.67
N GLY A 26 12.81 -20.08 -3.31
CA GLY A 26 13.17 -19.53 -1.99
C GLY A 26 14.66 -19.21 -1.80
N ALA A 27 15.51 -19.47 -2.80
CA ALA A 27 16.95 -19.19 -2.71
C ALA A 27 17.30 -17.69 -2.88
N ALA A 28 16.34 -16.87 -3.31
CA ALA A 28 16.49 -15.43 -3.46
C ALA A 28 15.32 -14.69 -2.81
N ARG A 29 15.63 -13.55 -2.22
CA ARG A 29 14.66 -12.53 -1.80
C ARG A 29 14.97 -11.27 -2.57
N GLN A 30 13.94 -10.62 -3.08
CA GLN A 30 14.08 -9.35 -3.78
C GLN A 30 12.86 -8.50 -3.47
N ASP A 31 13.14 -7.25 -3.15
CA ASP A 31 12.17 -6.20 -2.91
C ASP A 31 12.51 -5.06 -3.86
N VAL A 32 11.49 -4.34 -4.36
CA VAL A 32 11.66 -3.27 -5.35
C VAL A 32 11.27 -1.96 -4.71
N ASN A 33 12.16 -0.97 -4.73
CA ASN A 33 11.86 0.38 -4.23
C ASN A 33 11.51 1.27 -5.42
N VAL A 34 10.34 1.91 -5.39
CA VAL A 34 9.85 2.74 -6.48
C VAL A 34 9.51 4.13 -5.96
N SER A 35 9.83 5.15 -6.76
CA SER A 35 9.50 6.54 -6.50
C SER A 35 9.38 7.29 -7.81
N ILE A 36 8.56 8.33 -7.84
CA ILE A 36 8.49 9.30 -8.95
C ILE A 36 8.77 10.72 -8.44
N THR A 37 9.06 11.65 -9.35
CA THR A 37 9.20 13.06 -8.99
C THR A 37 7.92 13.57 -8.31
N GLY A 38 8.08 14.11 -7.09
CA GLY A 38 6.99 14.61 -6.25
C GLY A 38 6.30 13.55 -5.38
N GLY A 39 6.60 12.26 -5.57
CA GLY A 39 6.18 11.16 -4.71
C GLY A 39 7.20 10.87 -3.60
N THR A 40 7.12 9.67 -3.02
CA THR A 40 8.03 9.19 -1.97
C THR A 40 8.54 7.79 -2.33
N ARG A 41 9.59 7.34 -1.63
CA ARG A 41 10.09 5.96 -1.76
C ARG A 41 9.04 5.01 -1.21
N VAL A 42 8.61 4.05 -2.03
CA VAL A 42 7.72 2.96 -1.60
C VAL A 42 8.41 1.64 -1.83
N GLU A 43 8.45 0.80 -0.79
CA GLU A 43 9.04 -0.53 -0.83
C GLU A 43 7.98 -1.56 -1.23
N ILE A 44 8.17 -2.27 -2.34
CA ILE A 44 7.34 -3.39 -2.76
C ILE A 44 8.02 -4.69 -2.33
N LYS A 45 7.43 -5.38 -1.37
CA LYS A 45 7.91 -6.67 -0.87
C LYS A 45 7.34 -7.87 -1.60
N GLY A 46 8.12 -8.95 -1.55
CA GLY A 46 7.67 -10.27 -1.99
C GLY A 46 7.63 -10.41 -3.52
N VAL A 47 8.58 -9.79 -4.23
CA VAL A 47 8.64 -9.88 -5.68
C VAL A 47 9.21 -11.24 -6.11
N ALA A 48 8.33 -12.22 -6.33
CA ALA A 48 8.74 -13.61 -6.55
C ALA A 48 9.61 -13.85 -7.80
N HIS A 49 9.47 -13.01 -8.85
CA HIS A 49 10.18 -13.20 -10.11
C HIS A 49 10.63 -11.87 -10.72
N ILE A 50 11.86 -11.85 -11.23
CA ILE A 50 12.44 -10.68 -11.94
C ILE A 50 11.55 -10.20 -13.09
N LYS A 51 10.92 -11.12 -13.84
CA LYS A 51 10.00 -10.79 -14.94
C LYS A 51 8.82 -9.90 -14.53
N ARG A 52 8.50 -9.83 -13.24
CA ARG A 52 7.40 -9.02 -12.70
C ARG A 52 7.84 -7.62 -12.29
N ILE A 53 9.14 -7.37 -12.18
CA ILE A 53 9.67 -6.06 -11.78
C ILE A 53 9.17 -4.94 -12.71
N PRO A 54 9.17 -5.07 -14.05
CA PRO A 54 8.76 -3.97 -14.92
C PRO A 54 7.30 -3.57 -14.70
N GLU A 55 6.40 -4.55 -14.65
CA GLU A 55 4.96 -4.35 -14.39
C GLU A 55 4.72 -3.73 -13.02
N LEU A 56 5.30 -4.29 -11.95
CA LEU A 56 5.15 -3.75 -10.59
C LEU A 56 5.68 -2.32 -10.47
N THR A 57 6.80 -2.03 -11.13
CA THR A 57 7.39 -0.68 -11.15
C THR A 57 6.47 0.29 -11.88
N HIS A 58 5.91 -0.11 -13.03
CA HIS A 58 4.97 0.71 -13.79
C HIS A 58 3.69 1.00 -13.00
N VAL A 59 3.08 -0.04 -12.41
CA VAL A 59 1.84 0.10 -11.62
C VAL A 59 2.07 1.00 -10.41
N GLU A 60 3.17 0.82 -9.68
CA GLU A 60 3.47 1.68 -8.52
C GLU A 60 3.75 3.12 -8.94
N ALA A 61 4.50 3.36 -10.02
CA ALA A 61 4.72 4.71 -10.54
C ALA A 61 3.40 5.40 -10.94
N PHE A 62 2.48 4.66 -11.57
CA PHE A 62 1.15 5.17 -11.89
C PHE A 62 0.33 5.47 -10.63
N ARG A 63 0.32 4.57 -9.64
CA ARG A 63 -0.35 4.76 -8.34
C ARG A 63 0.13 6.04 -7.66
N GLN A 64 1.44 6.26 -7.61
CA GLN A 64 1.99 7.49 -7.05
C GLN A 64 1.50 8.72 -7.81
N LYS A 65 1.49 8.67 -9.16
CA LYS A 65 0.99 9.78 -9.98
C LYS A 65 -0.49 10.08 -9.70
N ALA A 66 -1.33 9.05 -9.55
CA ALA A 66 -2.74 9.20 -9.19
C ALA A 66 -2.92 9.86 -7.82
N LEU A 67 -2.14 9.44 -6.80
CA LEU A 67 -2.17 10.07 -5.47
C LEU A 67 -1.71 11.54 -5.51
N LEU A 68 -0.75 11.91 -6.35
CA LEU A 68 -0.37 13.31 -6.55
C LEU A 68 -1.47 14.15 -7.22
N ALA A 69 -2.30 13.53 -8.07
CA ALA A 69 -3.47 14.20 -8.65
C ALA A 69 -4.54 14.46 -7.58
N ILE A 70 -4.80 13.47 -6.72
CA ILE A 70 -5.68 13.62 -5.55
C ILE A 70 -5.18 14.74 -4.64
N ARG A 71 -3.87 14.76 -4.35
CA ARG A 71 -3.23 15.83 -3.59
C ARG A 71 -3.51 17.21 -4.17
N ALA A 72 -3.31 17.39 -5.48
CA ALA A 72 -3.53 18.67 -6.14
C ALA A 72 -5.00 19.15 -6.01
N ILE A 73 -5.95 18.22 -6.11
CA ILE A 73 -7.38 18.53 -5.92
C ILE A 73 -7.65 18.95 -4.46
N LEU A 74 -7.13 18.21 -3.48
CA LEU A 74 -7.32 18.51 -2.06
C LEU A 74 -6.68 19.85 -1.66
N GLN A 75 -5.47 20.14 -2.17
CA GLN A 75 -4.81 21.42 -1.97
C GLN A 75 -5.57 22.57 -2.63
N GLY A 76 -6.20 22.35 -3.80
CA GLY A 76 -7.09 23.32 -4.42
C GLY A 76 -8.37 23.58 -3.62
N ARG A 77 -8.86 22.59 -2.86
CA ARG A 77 -10.08 22.69 -2.04
C ARG A 77 -9.83 23.33 -0.66
N PHE A 78 -8.73 22.98 0.02
CA PHE A 78 -8.48 23.38 1.42
C PHE A 78 -7.08 23.96 1.70
N GLY A 79 -6.15 23.92 0.74
CA GLY A 79 -4.75 24.32 0.94
C GLY A 79 -3.93 23.28 1.73
N LYS A 80 -4.19 23.11 3.03
CA LYS A 80 -3.50 22.19 3.94
C LYS A 80 -4.47 21.39 4.82
N SER A 81 -4.00 20.28 5.38
CA SER A 81 -4.78 19.39 6.26
C SER A 81 -4.85 19.84 7.73
N ASP A 82 -4.14 20.90 8.14
CA ASP A 82 -3.99 21.31 9.55
C ASP A 82 -5.33 21.47 10.30
N LYS A 83 -6.37 21.97 9.61
CA LYS A 83 -7.73 22.17 10.15
C LYS A 83 -8.75 21.16 9.62
N TRP A 84 -8.33 20.23 8.78
CA TRP A 84 -9.22 19.21 8.22
C TRP A 84 -9.44 18.12 9.27
N SER A 85 -10.67 17.64 9.45
CA SER A 85 -10.98 16.50 10.32
C SER A 85 -12.22 15.79 9.78
N ILE A 86 -12.37 14.52 10.14
CA ILE A 86 -13.59 13.77 9.82
C ILE A 86 -14.68 14.03 10.86
N ASN A 87 -15.93 13.76 10.48
CA ASN A 87 -17.04 13.59 11.42
C ASN A 87 -17.54 12.15 11.30
N HIS A 88 -18.00 11.53 12.39
CA HIS A 88 -18.53 10.17 12.34
C HIS A 88 -19.69 10.00 13.33
N MET A 89 -20.51 8.99 13.07
CA MET A 89 -21.59 8.58 13.97
C MET A 89 -21.90 7.11 13.84
N ASP A 90 -22.42 6.54 14.91
CA ASP A 90 -22.92 5.18 14.89
C ASP A 90 -24.30 5.12 14.26
N LEU A 91 -24.53 4.07 13.48
CA LEU A 91 -25.81 3.76 12.87
C LEU A 91 -26.35 2.47 13.46
N ASP A 92 -27.66 2.39 13.56
CA ASP A 92 -28.34 1.14 13.86
C ASP A 92 -28.53 0.34 12.55
N PHE A 93 -28.21 -0.95 12.57
CA PHE A 93 -28.49 -1.87 11.46
C PHE A 93 -29.98 -1.88 11.08
N GLY A 94 -30.89 -1.68 12.03
CA GLY A 94 -32.32 -1.58 11.77
C GLY A 94 -32.71 -0.41 10.85
N GLN A 95 -31.87 0.62 10.76
CA GLN A 95 -32.06 1.79 9.88
C GLN A 95 -31.48 1.58 8.48
N LEU A 96 -30.81 0.45 8.25
CA LEU A 96 -30.16 0.07 7.00
C LEU A 96 -30.80 -1.20 6.44
N PRO A 97 -32.02 -1.12 5.87
CA PRO A 97 -32.61 -2.23 5.14
C PRO A 97 -31.82 -2.45 3.85
N VAL A 98 -30.72 -3.18 3.96
CA VAL A 98 -29.78 -3.43 2.87
C VAL A 98 -29.67 -4.94 2.72
N ASP A 99 -30.00 -5.44 1.52
CA ASP A 99 -29.76 -6.82 1.14
C ASP A 99 -28.28 -7.01 0.76
N TYR A 100 -27.43 -6.99 1.79
CA TYR A 100 -26.00 -7.17 1.65
C TYR A 100 -25.49 -8.11 2.74
N ALA A 101 -25.21 -9.34 2.34
CA ALA A 101 -24.86 -10.42 3.25
C ALA A 101 -23.79 -10.06 4.31
N PRO A 102 -22.70 -9.33 3.99
CA PRO A 102 -21.73 -8.92 5.01
C PRO A 102 -22.29 -8.02 6.12
N LEU A 103 -23.24 -7.12 5.80
CA LEU A 103 -23.90 -6.30 6.81
C LEU A 103 -24.90 -7.12 7.62
N CYS A 104 -25.59 -8.09 7.01
CA CYS A 104 -26.45 -9.02 7.74
C CYS A 104 -25.66 -9.82 8.78
N THR A 105 -24.52 -10.39 8.37
CA THR A 105 -23.63 -11.12 9.29
C THR A 105 -23.08 -10.21 10.39
N ALA A 106 -22.74 -8.97 10.08
CA ALA A 106 -22.29 -7.99 11.07
C ALA A 106 -23.39 -7.66 12.09
N SER A 107 -24.63 -7.51 11.63
CA SER A 107 -25.80 -7.29 12.49
C SER A 107 -26.05 -8.47 13.42
N GLU A 108 -26.02 -9.71 12.90
CA GLU A 108 -26.19 -10.94 13.69
C GLU A 108 -25.09 -11.09 14.75
N ALA A 109 -23.87 -10.74 14.40
CA ALA A 109 -22.72 -10.71 15.30
C ALA A 109 -22.73 -9.51 16.28
N LYS A 110 -23.77 -8.66 16.26
CA LYS A 110 -23.89 -7.44 17.09
C LYS A 110 -22.66 -6.54 17.00
N GLN A 111 -22.09 -6.44 15.80
CA GLN A 111 -20.97 -5.54 15.54
C GLN A 111 -21.41 -4.09 15.64
N ARG A 112 -20.45 -3.18 15.78
CA ARG A 112 -20.68 -1.74 15.70
C ARG A 112 -20.60 -1.31 14.25
N LEU A 113 -21.48 -0.40 13.85
CA LEU A 113 -21.58 0.13 12.51
C LEU A 113 -21.51 1.65 12.57
N THR A 114 -20.57 2.20 11.82
CA THR A 114 -20.23 3.62 11.90
C THR A 114 -20.16 4.22 10.52
N ALA A 115 -20.83 5.35 10.34
CA ALA A 115 -20.71 6.18 9.15
C ALA A 115 -19.72 7.32 9.40
N VAL A 116 -18.88 7.59 8.41
CA VAL A 116 -17.82 8.58 8.45
C VAL A 116 -18.01 9.55 7.29
N ASN A 117 -18.02 10.85 7.59
CA ASN A 117 -17.98 11.93 6.62
C ASN A 117 -16.54 12.34 6.33
N LEU A 118 -16.20 12.47 5.05
CA LEU A 118 -14.91 12.91 4.56
C LEU A 118 -15.06 14.27 3.85
N PRO A 119 -14.78 15.39 4.54
CA PRO A 119 -14.96 16.71 3.97
C PRO A 119 -14.15 16.93 2.71
N GLY A 120 -14.82 17.31 1.61
CA GLY A 120 -14.17 17.59 0.33
C GLY A 120 -13.51 16.38 -0.35
N PHE A 121 -13.94 15.15 -0.07
CA PHE A 121 -13.48 13.93 -0.75
C PHE A 121 -14.38 13.46 -1.90
N ALA A 122 -15.44 14.20 -2.25
CA ALA A 122 -16.29 13.84 -3.38
C ALA A 122 -15.49 13.78 -4.70
N GLY A 123 -15.71 12.71 -5.45
CA GLY A 123 -15.00 12.33 -6.67
C GLY A 123 -13.62 11.71 -6.43
N LEU A 124 -13.16 11.61 -5.18
CA LEU A 124 -11.81 11.11 -4.87
C LEU A 124 -11.80 9.64 -4.48
N LEU A 125 -12.85 9.11 -3.84
CA LEU A 125 -12.88 7.71 -3.40
C LEU A 125 -12.86 6.74 -4.58
N SER A 126 -13.52 7.10 -5.68
CA SER A 126 -13.55 6.36 -6.94
C SER A 126 -12.38 6.69 -7.88
N HIS A 127 -11.44 7.54 -7.48
CA HIS A 127 -10.29 7.90 -8.31
C HIS A 127 -9.42 6.67 -8.55
N PHE A 128 -9.19 6.33 -9.82
CA PHE A 128 -8.41 5.16 -10.23
C PHE A 128 -6.94 5.29 -9.80
N THR A 129 -6.42 4.28 -9.10
CA THR A 129 -5.04 4.29 -8.60
C THR A 129 -4.17 3.20 -9.22
N GLN A 130 -4.73 2.04 -9.54
CA GLN A 130 -4.04 0.92 -10.18
C GLN A 130 -5.07 -0.05 -10.75
N PRO A 131 -4.70 -1.01 -11.64
CA PRO A 131 -5.65 -1.92 -12.26
C PRO A 131 -6.64 -2.55 -11.26
N GLY A 132 -7.93 -2.36 -11.51
CA GLY A 132 -9.00 -2.87 -10.65
C GLY A 132 -9.13 -2.21 -9.27
N LYS A 133 -8.37 -1.16 -8.95
CA LYS A 133 -8.45 -0.47 -7.65
C LYS A 133 -8.57 1.05 -7.79
N VAL A 134 -9.20 1.63 -6.78
CA VAL A 134 -9.44 3.06 -6.60
C VAL A 134 -8.86 3.54 -5.27
N PHE A 135 -8.88 4.84 -5.01
CA PHE A 135 -8.39 5.42 -3.76
C PHE A 135 -9.06 4.82 -2.52
N ALA A 136 -10.35 4.48 -2.57
CA ALA A 136 -11.04 3.80 -1.48
C ALA A 136 -10.35 2.48 -1.06
N ASN A 137 -9.65 1.79 -1.97
CA ASN A 137 -8.88 0.61 -1.62
C ASN A 137 -7.65 0.93 -0.75
N GLU A 138 -7.05 2.12 -0.87
CA GLU A 138 -5.95 2.55 0.00
C GLU A 138 -6.40 2.70 1.46
N ILE A 139 -7.67 3.06 1.67
CA ILE A 139 -8.30 3.12 3.00
C ILE A 139 -8.65 1.71 3.47
N SER A 140 -9.36 0.92 2.65
CA SER A 140 -9.77 -0.44 2.97
C SER A 140 -8.61 -1.39 3.31
N ASP A 141 -7.46 -1.23 2.63
CA ASP A 141 -6.25 -2.01 2.94
C ASP A 141 -5.69 -1.66 4.33
N ARG A 142 -5.69 -0.37 4.72
CA ARG A 142 -5.24 0.06 6.06
C ARG A 142 -6.20 -0.35 7.15
N LEU A 143 -7.51 -0.29 6.91
CA LEU A 143 -8.52 -0.82 7.84
C LEU A 143 -8.26 -2.29 8.17
N LYS A 144 -7.87 -3.09 7.17
CA LYS A 144 -7.57 -4.50 7.35
C LYS A 144 -6.32 -4.76 8.21
N VAL A 145 -5.29 -3.95 8.03
CA VAL A 145 -3.96 -4.16 8.63
C VAL A 145 -3.82 -3.48 9.99
N ILE A 146 -4.32 -2.25 10.13
CA ILE A 146 -4.15 -1.41 11.33
C ILE A 146 -5.28 -1.66 12.32
N ALA A 147 -6.53 -1.62 11.85
CA ALA A 147 -7.72 -1.81 12.69
C ALA A 147 -8.25 -3.25 12.65
N CYS A 148 -7.53 -4.18 12.02
CA CYS A 148 -7.89 -5.60 11.95
C CYS A 148 -9.27 -5.94 11.32
N LEU A 149 -9.92 -5.00 10.60
CA LEU A 149 -11.24 -5.22 10.01
C LEU A 149 -11.16 -6.09 8.74
N GLU A 150 -11.70 -7.30 8.78
CA GLU A 150 -11.71 -8.25 7.66
C GLU A 150 -12.53 -7.77 6.46
N LYS A 151 -12.06 -8.08 5.24
CA LYS A 151 -12.75 -7.66 4.02
C LYS A 151 -13.96 -8.57 3.71
N PRO A 152 -15.06 -8.02 3.17
CA PRO A 152 -15.32 -6.59 2.95
C PRO A 152 -15.51 -5.86 4.28
N ASN A 153 -14.77 -4.75 4.46
CA ASN A 153 -14.72 -3.98 5.72
C ASN A 153 -15.31 -2.58 5.58
N MET A 154 -15.77 -2.22 4.37
CA MET A 154 -16.09 -0.85 4.03
C MET A 154 -17.07 -0.77 2.85
N LEU A 155 -18.03 0.14 2.94
CA LEU A 155 -18.82 0.65 1.81
C LEU A 155 -18.53 2.15 1.66
N HIS A 156 -18.76 2.70 0.47
CA HIS A 156 -18.57 4.12 0.23
C HIS A 156 -19.54 4.72 -0.79
N SER A 157 -19.73 6.03 -0.73
CA SER A 157 -20.67 6.80 -1.54
C SER A 157 -20.40 6.79 -3.05
N GLU A 158 -19.30 6.21 -3.51
CA GLU A 158 -18.85 6.24 -4.91
C GLU A 158 -18.59 4.84 -5.47
N GLN A 159 -19.17 3.80 -4.87
CA GLN A 159 -19.04 2.45 -5.38
C GLN A 159 -19.71 2.32 -6.75
N ARG A 160 -19.00 1.71 -7.71
CA ARG A 160 -19.54 1.46 -9.06
C ARG A 160 -20.82 0.63 -9.04
N GLN A 161 -20.91 -0.32 -8.11
CA GLN A 161 -22.13 -1.08 -7.82
C GLN A 161 -22.60 -0.65 -6.43
N PRO A 162 -23.52 0.33 -6.34
CA PRO A 162 -23.95 0.87 -5.07
C PRO A 162 -24.74 -0.18 -4.30
N VAL A 163 -24.29 -0.46 -3.08
CA VAL A 163 -25.00 -1.32 -2.12
C VAL A 163 -26.04 -0.50 -1.34
N LEU A 164 -25.73 0.77 -1.08
CA LEU A 164 -26.60 1.70 -0.35
C LEU A 164 -27.53 2.40 -1.36
N SER A 165 -28.83 2.45 -1.05
CA SER A 165 -29.78 3.23 -1.84
C SER A 165 -29.52 4.74 -1.71
N ASP A 166 -29.87 5.51 -2.74
CA ASP A 166 -29.72 6.97 -2.73
C ASP A 166 -30.48 7.63 -1.56
N ARG A 167 -31.67 7.11 -1.23
CA ARG A 167 -32.46 7.58 -0.09
C ARG A 167 -31.72 7.40 1.23
N LEU A 168 -31.08 6.24 1.40
CA LEU A 168 -30.34 5.92 2.59
C LEU A 168 -29.06 6.75 2.69
N LEU A 169 -28.30 6.86 1.60
CA LEU A 169 -27.11 7.71 1.54
C LEU A 169 -27.45 9.17 1.82
N ALA A 170 -28.56 9.69 1.30
CA ALA A 170 -29.06 11.03 1.60
C ALA A 170 -29.44 11.20 3.09
N SER A 171 -29.99 10.16 3.72
CA SER A 171 -30.25 10.16 5.17
C SER A 171 -28.94 10.23 5.96
N VAL A 172 -27.96 9.39 5.62
CA VAL A 172 -26.64 9.38 6.27
C VAL A 172 -25.94 10.74 6.13
N ARG A 173 -25.95 11.32 4.93
CA ARG A 173 -25.42 12.68 4.68
C ARG A 173 -26.08 13.74 5.56
N ARG A 174 -27.41 13.70 5.71
CA ARG A 174 -28.15 14.66 6.52
C ARG A 174 -27.75 14.58 7.99
N HIS A 175 -27.65 13.38 8.54
CA HIS A 175 -27.27 13.20 9.94
C HIS A 175 -25.82 13.62 10.19
N LEU A 176 -24.91 13.29 9.26
CA LEU A 176 -23.50 13.69 9.35
C LEU A 176 -23.24 15.18 9.13
N GLY A 177 -24.24 15.95 8.69
CA GLY A 177 -24.05 17.35 8.29
C GLY A 177 -23.14 17.48 7.07
N SER A 178 -23.20 16.53 6.15
CA SER A 178 -22.33 16.46 4.98
C SER A 178 -22.64 17.56 3.96
N GLU A 179 -21.59 18.18 3.42
CA GLU A 179 -21.68 19.12 2.31
C GLU A 179 -21.69 18.41 0.95
N PRO A 180 -22.09 19.07 -0.16
CA PRO A 180 -22.13 18.46 -1.49
C PRO A 180 -20.77 17.93 -1.99
N GLN A 181 -19.67 18.51 -1.52
CA GLN A 181 -18.30 18.11 -1.87
C GLN A 181 -17.76 16.98 -0.98
N ASP A 182 -18.56 16.44 -0.06
CA ASP A 182 -18.12 15.41 0.88
C ASP A 182 -18.42 14.00 0.37
N ALA A 183 -17.58 13.06 0.79
CA ALA A 183 -17.79 11.64 0.56
C ALA A 183 -18.12 10.92 1.88
N GLN A 184 -18.81 9.78 1.79
CA GLN A 184 -19.20 9.00 2.96
C GLN A 184 -18.61 7.59 2.88
N ILE A 185 -18.19 7.10 4.02
CA ILE A 185 -17.73 5.74 4.25
C ILE A 185 -18.60 5.11 5.32
N LEU A 186 -18.98 3.85 5.15
CA LEU A 186 -19.56 3.03 6.21
C LEU A 186 -18.59 1.89 6.53
N ILE A 187 -18.29 1.70 7.81
CA ILE A 187 -17.46 0.61 8.33
C ILE A 187 -18.20 -0.14 9.41
N TRP A 188 -17.89 -1.43 9.56
CA TRP A 188 -18.45 -2.28 10.60
C TRP A 188 -17.40 -3.24 11.15
N GLY A 189 -17.55 -3.63 12.41
CA GLY A 189 -16.59 -4.48 13.09
C GLY A 189 -16.83 -4.58 14.60
N ALA A 190 -15.93 -5.26 15.30
CA ALA A 190 -16.00 -5.30 16.77
C ALA A 190 -15.83 -3.89 17.33
N SER A 191 -16.59 -3.54 18.36
CA SER A 191 -16.59 -2.18 18.91
C SER A 191 -15.21 -1.68 19.35
N ALA A 192 -14.34 -2.59 19.81
CA ALA A 192 -12.97 -2.27 20.23
C ALA A 192 -12.06 -1.84 19.06
N ASP A 193 -12.39 -2.24 17.83
CA ASP A 193 -11.58 -1.96 16.64
C ASP A 193 -12.05 -0.74 15.85
N ILE A 194 -13.31 -0.32 16.04
CA ILE A 194 -13.92 0.78 15.27
C ILE A 194 -13.24 2.13 15.52
N ASP A 195 -12.85 2.43 16.75
CA ASP A 195 -12.18 3.72 17.04
C ASP A 195 -10.83 3.79 16.31
N THR A 196 -10.06 2.69 16.33
CA THR A 196 -8.82 2.54 15.55
C THR A 196 -9.08 2.65 14.04
N ALA A 197 -10.20 2.13 13.55
CA ALA A 197 -10.58 2.22 12.14
C ALA A 197 -10.88 3.66 11.72
N VAL A 198 -11.60 4.42 12.56
CA VAL A 198 -11.88 5.85 12.35
C VAL A 198 -10.58 6.65 12.32
N GLU A 199 -9.66 6.42 13.25
CA GLU A 199 -8.33 7.04 13.26
C GLU A 199 -7.53 6.71 11.99
N ALA A 200 -7.52 5.45 11.56
CA ALA A 200 -6.82 5.02 10.35
C ALA A 200 -7.40 5.64 9.06
N ILE A 201 -8.71 5.86 9.00
CA ILE A 201 -9.37 6.59 7.91
C ILE A 201 -8.92 8.04 7.91
N GLU A 202 -8.98 8.72 9.06
CA GLU A 202 -8.59 10.11 9.19
C GLU A 202 -7.12 10.31 8.80
N GLU A 203 -6.22 9.50 9.37
CA GLU A 203 -4.80 9.52 9.09
C GLU A 203 -4.54 9.33 7.59
N ARG A 204 -5.17 8.33 6.95
CA ARG A 204 -4.96 8.09 5.53
C ARG A 204 -5.46 9.25 4.66
N CYS A 205 -6.58 9.87 5.03
CA CYS A 205 -7.10 11.03 4.33
C CYS A 205 -6.20 12.25 4.51
N ARG A 206 -5.67 12.49 5.72
CA ARG A 206 -4.67 13.54 5.98
C ARG A 206 -3.42 13.34 5.13
N LEU A 207 -2.90 12.12 5.05
CA LEU A 207 -1.74 11.78 4.19
C LEU A 207 -2.01 12.04 2.70
N ALA A 208 -3.26 12.05 2.24
CA ALA A 208 -3.59 12.38 0.85
C ALA A 208 -3.36 13.86 0.52
N PHE A 209 -3.36 14.76 1.52
CA PHE A 209 -2.98 16.17 1.35
C PHE A 209 -1.47 16.36 1.13
N ASP A 210 -0.65 15.40 1.57
CA ASP A 210 0.79 15.39 1.36
C ASP A 210 1.19 14.60 0.10
N GLY A 211 0.37 13.60 -0.27
CA GLY A 211 0.45 12.85 -1.51
C GLY A 211 0.69 11.36 -1.27
N VAL A 212 1.89 10.88 -1.58
CA VAL A 212 2.26 9.47 -1.51
C VAL A 212 2.82 9.16 -0.12
N PRO A 213 2.17 8.32 0.71
CA PRO A 213 2.72 7.93 2.00
C PRO A 213 3.95 7.02 1.84
N ASN A 214 4.93 7.21 2.73
CA ASN A 214 6.14 6.39 2.79
C ASN A 214 5.82 5.07 3.51
N GLU A 215 5.70 3.98 2.76
CA GLU A 215 5.19 2.71 3.27
C GLU A 215 5.78 1.48 2.55
N THR A 216 5.62 0.31 3.19
CA THR A 216 5.87 -0.98 2.57
C THR A 216 4.56 -1.55 2.04
N ARG A 217 4.58 -2.04 0.80
CA ARG A 217 3.45 -2.64 0.11
C ARG A 217 3.79 -4.06 -0.33
N LYS A 218 2.79 -4.94 -0.37
CA LYS A 218 2.93 -6.33 -0.82
C LYS A 218 2.49 -6.45 -2.28
N ALA A 219 3.30 -7.11 -3.11
CA ALA A 219 2.92 -7.44 -4.49
C ALA A 219 1.89 -8.58 -4.54
N LEU A 220 0.80 -8.38 -5.27
CA LEU A 220 -0.20 -9.40 -5.57
C LEU A 220 0.06 -10.06 -6.92
N ARG A 221 -0.51 -11.24 -7.18
CA ARG A 221 -0.26 -12.00 -8.43
C ARG A 221 -0.73 -11.30 -9.69
N ASP A 222 -1.73 -10.44 -9.57
CA ASP A 222 -2.36 -9.65 -10.63
C ASP A 222 -1.57 -8.38 -11.01
N GLY A 223 -0.35 -8.20 -10.49
CA GLY A 223 0.48 -7.03 -10.76
C GLY A 223 0.16 -5.81 -9.91
N THR A 224 -0.87 -5.87 -9.06
CA THR A 224 -1.23 -4.78 -8.15
C THR A 224 -0.46 -4.87 -6.82
N THR A 225 -0.46 -3.79 -6.05
CA THR A 225 0.10 -3.77 -4.69
C THR A 225 -0.97 -3.46 -3.64
N ILE A 226 -0.76 -3.92 -2.41
CA ILE A 226 -1.60 -3.57 -1.26
C ILE A 226 -0.73 -3.05 -0.12
N PHE A 227 -1.30 -2.20 0.73
CA PHE A 227 -0.63 -1.78 1.96
C PHE A 227 -0.25 -3.02 2.79
N GLU A 228 1.00 -3.05 3.28
CA GLU A 228 1.47 -4.11 4.18
C GLU A 228 1.79 -3.56 5.57
N ARG A 229 2.49 -2.42 5.65
CA ARG A 229 2.86 -1.76 6.91
C ARG A 229 3.48 -0.38 6.65
N VAL A 230 3.51 0.45 7.68
CA VAL A 230 4.34 1.67 7.72
C VAL A 230 5.83 1.29 7.73
N LEU A 231 6.67 2.09 7.07
CA LEU A 231 8.11 1.84 7.04
C LEU A 231 8.73 2.05 8.44
N PRO A 232 9.57 1.12 8.92
CA PRO A 232 10.22 1.26 10.23
C PRO A 232 11.30 2.36 10.17
N GLY A 233 11.51 3.04 11.31
CA GLY A 233 12.57 4.03 11.46
C GLY A 233 13.99 3.47 11.28
N PRO A 234 14.98 4.34 10.99
CA PRO A 234 16.33 3.95 10.60
C PRO A 234 17.18 3.34 11.74
N ASP A 235 16.86 3.62 13.01
CA ASP A 235 17.77 3.39 14.13
C ASP A 235 17.51 2.05 14.84
N ARG A 236 18.02 0.95 14.25
CA ARG A 236 17.89 -0.40 14.83
C ARG A 236 19.20 -1.19 14.97
N MET A 237 20.34 -0.63 14.61
CA MET A 237 21.62 -1.35 14.61
C MET A 237 22.48 -0.98 15.82
N TYR A 238 23.06 -1.99 16.48
CA TYR A 238 24.07 -1.84 17.52
C TYR A 238 25.24 -2.82 17.25
N PRO A 239 26.46 -2.56 17.74
CA PRO A 239 27.59 -3.46 17.56
C PRO A 239 27.30 -4.83 18.19
N ASP A 240 27.55 -5.90 17.42
CA ASP A 240 27.58 -7.26 17.95
C ASP A 240 28.85 -7.43 18.80
N THR A 241 28.68 -7.49 20.13
CA THR A 241 29.78 -7.62 21.08
C THR A 241 30.18 -9.08 21.34
N ASP A 242 29.36 -10.04 20.89
CA ASP A 242 29.61 -11.46 21.12
C ASP A 242 30.66 -12.00 20.12
N SER A 243 30.73 -11.37 18.94
CA SER A 243 31.65 -11.75 17.87
C SER A 243 32.89 -10.86 17.86
N ALA A 244 34.08 -11.47 17.84
CA ALA A 244 35.32 -10.73 17.61
C ALA A 244 35.38 -10.16 16.18
N PRO A 245 35.96 -8.96 15.98
CA PRO A 245 36.21 -8.43 14.63
C PRO A 245 37.07 -9.39 13.80
N ILE A 246 36.67 -9.61 12.54
CA ILE A 246 37.42 -10.47 11.60
C ILE A 246 38.26 -9.56 10.69
N PRO A 247 39.60 -9.49 10.86
CA PRO A 247 40.46 -8.72 9.96
C PRO A 247 40.55 -9.40 8.59
N ILE A 248 40.60 -8.60 7.52
CA ILE A 248 40.81 -9.07 6.15
C ILE A 248 42.15 -8.50 5.65
N GLU A 249 43.17 -9.35 5.59
CA GLU A 249 44.52 -8.99 5.14
C GLU A 249 44.58 -8.73 3.62
N ASN A 250 45.49 -7.85 3.18
CA ASN A 250 45.63 -7.48 1.77
C ASN A 250 46.04 -8.67 0.90
N GLU A 251 46.91 -9.55 1.42
CA GLU A 251 47.35 -10.77 0.76
C GLU A 251 46.16 -11.68 0.39
N ILE A 252 45.14 -11.74 1.25
CA ILE A 252 43.90 -12.51 1.00
C ILE A 252 43.12 -11.86 -0.14
N ILE A 253 43.00 -10.54 -0.14
CA ILE A 253 42.28 -9.78 -1.18
C ILE A 253 42.96 -9.98 -2.54
N ASP A 254 44.28 -9.83 -2.61
CA ASP A 254 45.04 -9.96 -3.85
C ASP A 254 44.95 -11.37 -4.43
N LYS A 255 45.10 -12.40 -3.56
CA LYS A 255 44.90 -13.80 -3.96
C LYS A 255 43.49 -14.05 -4.48
N LYS A 256 42.46 -13.46 -3.87
CA LYS A 256 41.06 -13.61 -4.33
C LYS A 256 40.77 -12.84 -5.61
N ARG A 257 41.41 -11.69 -5.83
CA ARG A 257 41.27 -10.90 -7.06
C ARG A 257 41.72 -11.68 -8.30
N MET A 258 42.76 -12.50 -8.18
CA MET A 258 43.22 -13.40 -9.25
C MET A 258 42.26 -14.58 -9.52
N GLN A 259 41.37 -14.89 -8.57
CA GLN A 259 40.41 -16.01 -8.65
C GLN A 259 39.00 -15.55 -9.00
N VAL A 260 38.80 -14.26 -9.33
CA VAL A 260 37.49 -13.74 -9.70
C VAL A 260 37.00 -14.48 -10.95
N PRO A 261 35.79 -15.06 -10.93
CA PRO A 261 35.27 -15.76 -12.09
C PRO A 261 35.15 -14.84 -13.30
N VAL A 262 35.20 -15.43 -14.50
CA VAL A 262 34.94 -14.73 -15.77
C VAL A 262 33.67 -13.88 -15.65
N SER A 263 33.76 -12.64 -16.16
CA SER A 263 32.70 -11.64 -16.03
C SER A 263 31.38 -12.15 -16.61
N VAL A 264 30.26 -11.63 -16.08
CA VAL A 264 28.92 -11.97 -16.58
C VAL A 264 28.79 -11.61 -18.07
N ARG A 265 29.37 -10.47 -18.48
CA ARG A 265 29.38 -10.01 -19.86
C ARG A 265 30.02 -11.03 -20.79
N ASP A 266 31.24 -11.48 -20.46
CA ASP A 266 31.99 -12.40 -21.32
C ASP A 266 31.30 -13.76 -21.41
N ARG A 267 30.72 -14.26 -20.31
CA ARG A 267 29.94 -15.50 -20.32
C ARG A 267 28.68 -15.40 -21.18
N LEU A 268 27.98 -14.25 -21.15
CA LEU A 268 26.80 -14.04 -21.98
C LEU A 268 27.16 -14.02 -23.47
N THR A 269 28.32 -13.46 -23.83
CA THR A 269 28.83 -13.50 -25.21
C THR A 269 29.15 -14.92 -25.68
N GLN A 270 29.64 -15.80 -24.79
CA GLN A 270 29.94 -17.20 -25.12
C GLN A 270 28.70 -18.09 -25.31
N LEU A 271 27.53 -17.66 -24.81
CA LEU A 271 26.26 -18.39 -24.92
C LEU A 271 25.43 -17.98 -26.16
N ARG A 272 25.82 -16.90 -26.84
CA ARG A 272 25.21 -16.44 -28.10
C ARG A 272 25.86 -17.13 -29.28
#